data_AF-A0ABD0PDI2-F1
#
_entry.id   AF-A0ABD0PDI2-F1
#
_cell.length_a   1.000
_cell.length_b   1.000
_cell.length_c   1.000
_cell.angle_alpha   90.00
_cell.angle_beta   90.00
_cell.angle_gamma   90.00
#
_symmetry.space_group_name_H-M   'P 1'
#
loop_
_entity.id
_entity.type
_entity.pdbx_description
1 polymer ?
#
loop_
_entity_poly.entity_id
_entity_poly.type
_entity_poly.pdbx_seq_one_letter_code
_entity_poly.pdbx_strand_id
1 'polypeptide(L)' 'RYRHVSRWRVLMGSIYNTPIRKNVVIAEVKTVVYHSSYLPFVDANIDDNSRDIAVLALTKPLQFT' A
#
# COMPACT_ATOMS: atom_id res chain seq x y z
N ARG A 1 -3.94 10.72 11.54
CA ARG A 1 -4.12 9.90 12.77
C ARG A 1 -5.23 8.85 12.60
N TYR A 2 -5.16 7.95 11.60
CA TYR A 2 -6.11 6.82 11.39
C TYR A 2 -5.48 5.79 10.42
N ARG A 3 -4.30 5.27 10.76
CA ARG A 3 -3.49 4.42 9.85
C ARG A 3 -3.74 2.93 10.16
N HIS A 4 -4.95 2.46 9.87
CA HIS A 4 -5.34 1.06 10.15
C HIS A 4 -5.01 0.15 8.98
N VAL A 5 -3.85 -0.53 9.05
CA VAL A 5 -3.37 -1.44 7.99
C VAL A 5 -4.38 -2.55 7.67
N SER A 6 -5.18 -3.00 8.65
CA SER A 6 -6.22 -4.03 8.46
C SER A 6 -7.30 -3.68 7.42
N ARG A 7 -7.46 -2.39 7.09
CA ARG A 7 -8.41 -1.91 6.06
C ARG A 7 -7.81 -1.81 4.66
N TRP A 8 -6.50 -2.04 4.51
CA TRP A 8 -5.81 -1.91 3.22
C TRP A 8 -5.88 -3.21 2.43
N ARG A 9 -5.97 -3.09 1.11
CA ARG A 9 -5.99 -4.21 0.15
C ARG A 9 -5.14 -3.85 -1.07
N VAL A 10 -4.49 -4.85 -1.66
CA VAL A 10 -3.74 -4.72 -2.92
C VAL A 10 -4.46 -5.54 -3.98
N LEU A 11 -4.92 -4.88 -5.05
CA LEU A 11 -5.54 -5.52 -6.21
C LEU A 11 -4.47 -5.77 -7.27
N MET A 12 -4.35 -7.01 -7.73
CA MET A 12 -3.37 -7.46 -8.71
C MET A 12 -4.01 -8.38 -9.76
N GLY A 13 -3.27 -8.64 -10.84
CA GLY A 13 -3.70 -9.55 -11.91
C GLY A 13 -4.73 -8.95 -12.88
N SER A 14 -4.98 -7.63 -12.82
CA SER A 14 -5.88 -6.95 -13.75
C SER A 14 -5.43 -5.52 -14.02
N ILE A 15 -5.66 -5.07 -15.26
CA ILE A 15 -5.55 -3.65 -15.66
C ILE A 15 -6.82 -2.86 -15.32
N TYR A 16 -7.87 -3.53 -14.85
CA TYR A 16 -9.15 -2.91 -14.51
C TYR A 16 -9.32 -2.85 -12.99
N ASN A 17 -9.79 -1.71 -12.49
CA ASN A 17 -10.11 -1.52 -11.07
C ASN A 17 -11.49 -2.12 -10.71
N THR A 18 -11.69 -3.41 -11.00
CA THR A 18 -12.94 -4.13 -10.73
C THR A 18 -12.64 -5.51 -10.16
N PRO A 19 -13.17 -5.86 -8.97
CA PRO A 19 -12.79 -7.08 -8.26
C PRO A 19 -13.41 -8.38 -8.83
N ILE A 20 -14.34 -8.27 -9.77
CA ILE A 20 -15.18 -9.38 -10.25
C ILE A 20 -14.57 -10.07 -11.50
N ARG A 21 -13.46 -9.56 -12.04
CA ARG A 21 -12.87 -10.12 -13.28
C ARG A 21 -12.08 -11.40 -13.00
N LYS A 22 -11.98 -12.25 -14.03
CA LYS A 22 -11.10 -13.42 -14.01
C LYS A 22 -9.66 -13.00 -13.70
N ASN A 23 -8.96 -13.83 -12.92
CA ASN A 23 -7.55 -13.67 -12.52
C ASN A 23 -7.24 -12.49 -11.59
N VAL A 24 -8.26 -11.83 -11.02
CA VAL A 24 -8.04 -10.81 -9.99
C VAL A 24 -7.62 -11.47 -8.68
N VAL A 25 -6.55 -10.97 -8.08
CA VAL A 25 -6.10 -11.34 -6.73
C VAL A 25 -6.19 -10.11 -5.84
N ILE A 26 -6.89 -10.24 -4.71
CA ILE A 26 -6.95 -9.22 -3.67
C ILE A 26 -6.16 -9.73 -2.47
N ALA A 27 -5.06 -9.06 -2.14
CA ALA A 27 -4.20 -9.42 -1.02
C ALA A 27 -4.36 -8.44 0.15
N GLU A 28 -4.24 -8.96 1.37
CA GLU A 28 -4.20 -8.16 2.60
C GLU A 28 -2.79 -7.63 2.85
N VAL A 29 -2.71 -6.43 3.43
CA VAL A 29 -1.45 -5.81 3.83
C VAL A 29 -1.13 -6.20 5.27
N LYS A 30 0.10 -6.65 5.51
CA LYS A 30 0.61 -6.96 6.86
C LYS A 30 1.16 -5.72 7.55
N THR A 31 1.98 -4.96 6.83
CA THR A 31 2.61 -3.74 7.34
C THR A 31 2.98 -2.80 6.19
N VAL A 32 3.19 -1.53 6.55
CA VAL A 32 3.68 -0.47 5.66
C VAL A 32 4.87 0.19 6.35
N VAL A 33 6.02 0.20 5.68
CA VAL A 33 7.23 0.87 6.12
C VAL A 33 7.45 2.08 5.21
N TYR A 34 7.34 3.28 5.76
CA TYR A 34 7.57 4.53 5.04
C TYR A 34 8.95 5.09 5.40
N HIS A 35 9.49 5.93 4.52
CA HIS A 35 10.77 6.58 4.80
C HIS A 35 10.65 7.50 6.03
N SER A 36 11.48 7.29 7.06
CA SER A 36 11.35 7.97 8.37
C SER A 36 11.49 9.49 8.29
N SER A 37 12.19 10.00 7.29
CA SER A 37 12.36 11.45 7.04
C SER A 37 11.36 12.04 6.04
N TYR A 38 10.28 11.32 5.70
CA TYR A 38 9.16 11.91 4.95
C TYR A 38 8.34 12.79 5.91
N LEU A 39 8.64 14.09 5.91
CA LEU A 39 8.12 15.08 6.86
C LEU A 39 6.58 15.21 6.85
N PRO A 40 5.89 15.14 5.69
CA PRO A 40 4.42 15.22 5.64
C PRO A 40 3.71 14.10 6.42
N PHE A 41 4.39 13.00 6.71
CA PHE A 41 3.84 11.93 7.56
C PHE A 41 3.72 12.36 9.04
N VAL A 42 4.59 13.25 9.50
CA VAL A 42 4.58 13.76 10.88
C VAL A 42 3.72 15.01 10.97
N ASP A 43 3.91 15.96 10.05
CA ASP A 43 3.13 17.19 9.94
C ASP A 43 2.69 17.40 8.49
N ALA A 44 1.38 17.28 8.26
CA ALA A 44 0.78 17.37 6.93
C ALA A 44 0.82 18.79 6.32
N ASN A 45 1.24 19.81 7.07
CA ASN A 45 1.36 21.18 6.57
C ASN A 45 2.75 21.50 5.98
N ILE A 46 3.68 20.53 5.97
CA ILE A 46 5.01 20.70 5.40
C ILE A 46 4.96 20.45 3.88
N ASP A 47 5.43 21.41 3.10
CA ASP A 47 5.44 21.33 1.62
C ASP A 47 6.58 20.46 1.04
N ASP A 48 7.63 20.19 1.84
CA ASP A 48 8.75 19.34 1.39
C ASP A 48 8.32 17.87 1.30
N ASN A 49 8.10 17.42 0.07
CA ASN A 49 7.73 16.03 -0.28
C ASN A 49 8.96 15.14 -0.60
N SER A 50 10.17 15.56 -0.22
CA SER A 50 11.36 14.73 -0.38
C SER A 50 11.20 13.38 0.31
N ARG A 51 11.72 12.31 -0.31
CA ARG A 51 11.67 10.93 0.19
C ARG A 51 10.26 10.36 0.30
N ASP A 52 9.38 10.76 -0.61
CA ASP A 52 8.06 10.16 -0.79
C ASP A 52 8.19 8.73 -1.34
N ILE A 53 8.48 7.81 -0.43
CA ILE A 53 8.61 6.38 -0.69
C ILE A 53 8.17 5.56 0.52
N ALA A 54 7.48 4.47 0.23
CA ALA A 54 7.11 3.46 1.20
C ALA A 54 7.11 2.07 0.56
N VAL A 55 7.26 1.05 1.38
CA VAL A 55 7.17 -0.36 1.01
C VAL A 55 6.06 -0.99 1.82
N LEU A 56 5.21 -1.77 1.17
CA LEU A 56 4.21 -2.61 1.83
C LEU A 56 4.65 -4.06 1.80
N ALA A 57 4.34 -4.80 2.86
CA ALA A 57 4.47 -6.24 2.90
C ALA A 57 3.07 -6.87 2.91
N LEU A 58 2.85 -7.86 2.05
CA LEU A 58 1.60 -8.61 2.02
C LEU A 58 1.55 -9.64 3.15
N THR A 59 0.35 -9.99 3.60
CA THR A 59 0.14 -11.05 4.61
C THR A 59 0.52 -12.43 4.08
N LYS A 60 0.36 -12.65 2.77
CA LYS A 60 0.74 -13.89 2.07
C LYS A 60 1.63 -13.54 0.87
N PRO A 61 2.69 -14.32 0.60
CA PRO A 61 3.53 -14.08 -0.57
C PRO A 61 2.74 -14.28 -1.86
N LEU A 62 3.11 -13.52 -2.89
CA LEU A 62 2.55 -13.71 -4.23
C LEU A 62 3.18 -14.92 -4.89
N GLN A 63 2.34 -15.69 -5.58
CA GLN A 63 2.79 -16.73 -6.48
C GLN A 63 2.84 -16.13 -7.89
N PHE A 64 4.01 -16.17 -8.51
CA PHE A 64 4.18 -15.76 -9.89
C PHE A 64 3.86 -16.96 -10.79
N THR A 65 3.00 -16.74 -11.78
CA THR A 65 2.54 -17.74 -12.75
C THR A 65 3.02 -17.38 -14.15
#